data_AF-A0A3T7AR76-F1
#
_entry.id   AF-A0A3T7AR76-F1
#
_cell.length_a   1.000
_cell.length_b   1.000
_cell.length_c   1.000
_cell.angle_alpha   90.00
_cell.angle_beta   90.00
_cell.angle_gamma   90.00
#
_symmetry.space_group_name_H-M   'P 1'
#
loop_
_entity.id
_entity.type
_entity.pdbx_description
1 polymer ?
#
loop_
_entity_poly.entity_id
_entity_poly.type
_entity_poly.pdbx_seq_one_letter_code
_entity_poly.pdbx_strand_id
1 'polypeptide(L)'
;MNLEALPKYYSPKSPKLSDDAPATGSGGLTITDVMAAQGMVQSKAPLGFALFLAKVGVQDPQFAIEGLLNHAMALDNPTLNKLSEETRLQIIPYLVNFAFADYSRSAASKARCEHCAG
;
A
#
# COMPACT_ATOMS: atom_id res chain seq x y z
N MET A 1 13.71 -10.53 0.62
CA MET A 1 13.24 -9.63 1.70
C MET A 1 11.72 -9.80 1.81
N ASN A 2 11.18 -10.01 3.01
CA ASN A 2 9.72 -10.09 3.19
C ASN A 2 9.13 -8.67 3.19
N LEU A 3 8.10 -8.43 2.37
CA LEU A 3 7.41 -7.13 2.28
C LEU A 3 6.85 -6.69 3.64
N GLU A 4 6.34 -7.63 4.43
CA GLU A 4 5.80 -7.39 5.78
C GLU A 4 6.85 -6.87 6.77
N ALA A 5 8.14 -7.07 6.49
CA ALA A 5 9.23 -6.56 7.31
C ALA A 5 9.64 -5.13 6.90
N LEU A 6 9.05 -4.55 5.85
CA LEU A 6 9.37 -3.22 5.35
C LEU A 6 8.98 -2.08 6.31
N PRO A 7 7.80 -2.10 6.98
CA PRO A 7 7.36 -0.98 7.83
C PRO A 7 8.38 -0.59 8.91
N LYS A 8 9.11 -1.56 9.45
CA LYS A 8 10.13 -1.31 10.49
C LYS A 8 11.29 -0.41 10.03
N TYR A 9 11.50 -0.26 8.73
CA TYR A 9 12.55 0.61 8.17
C TYR A 9 12.09 2.06 8.01
N TYR A 10 10.80 2.35 8.17
CA TYR A 10 10.25 3.71 8.20
C TYR A 10 10.06 4.25 9.63
N SER A 11 10.13 3.38 10.64
CA SER A 11 10.09 3.78 12.05
C SER A 11 11.48 4.19 12.55
N PRO A 12 11.58 5.17 13.45
CA PRO A 12 12.83 5.47 14.15
C PRO A 12 13.36 4.21 14.84
N LYS A 13 14.64 3.89 14.64
CA LYS A 13 15.27 2.79 15.38
C LYS A 13 15.43 3.19 16.84
N SER A 14 14.95 2.35 17.76
CA SER A 14 15.25 2.52 19.18
C SER A 14 16.77 2.46 19.41
N PRO A 15 17.30 3.26 20.35
CA PRO A 15 18.70 3.13 20.75
C PRO A 15 18.99 1.68 21.14
N LYS A 16 20.04 1.09 20.54
CA LYS A 16 20.55 -0.19 21.01
C LYS A 16 21.34 0.06 22.29
N LEU A 17 20.71 -0.17 23.43
CA LEU A 17 21.38 -0.28 24.72
C LEU A 17 21.79 -1.75 24.89
N SER A 18 22.97 -2.10 24.38
CA SER A 18 23.62 -3.40 24.60
C SER A 18 25.11 -3.19 24.80
N ASP A 19 25.73 -4.05 25.60
CA ASP A 19 27.20 -4.15 25.76
C ASP A 19 27.84 -5.02 24.66
N ASP A 20 27.03 -5.45 23.68
CA ASP A 20 27.52 -6.19 22.51
C ASP A 20 28.47 -5.31 21.69
N ALA A 21 29.70 -5.80 21.50
CA ALA A 21 30.66 -5.17 20.59
C ALA A 21 30.06 -5.09 19.16
N PRO A 22 30.24 -3.96 18.43
CA PRO A 22 29.72 -3.83 17.08
C PRO A 22 30.33 -4.93 16.18
N ALA A 23 29.53 -5.92 15.81
CA ALA A 23 29.95 -6.94 14.85
C ALA A 23 30.02 -6.31 13.45
N THR A 24 31.19 -6.37 12.82
CA THR A 24 31.43 -5.90 11.43
C THR A 24 30.76 -6.78 10.37
N GLY A 25 30.14 -7.89 10.78
CA GLY A 25 29.49 -8.86 9.91
C GLY A 25 28.15 -9.32 10.47
N SER A 26 27.17 -8.43 10.56
CA SER A 26 25.78 -8.91 10.59
C SER A 26 25.40 -9.25 9.15
N GLY A 27 25.26 -10.53 8.79
CA GLY A 27 24.79 -10.98 7.46
C GLY A 27 23.34 -10.58 7.12
N GLY A 28 22.82 -9.52 7.73
CA GLY A 28 21.50 -8.95 7.48
C GLY A 28 21.58 -7.80 6.48
N LEU A 29 20.49 -7.60 5.74
CA LEU A 29 20.33 -6.47 4.83
C LEU A 29 20.52 -5.15 5.60
N THR A 30 21.37 -4.27 5.07
CA THR A 30 21.52 -2.90 5.56
C THR A 30 20.31 -2.05 5.15
N ILE A 31 20.18 -0.86 5.75
CA ILE A 31 19.13 0.07 5.31
C ILE A 31 19.30 0.46 3.84
N THR A 32 20.55 0.57 3.36
CA THR A 32 20.87 0.85 1.97
C THR A 32 20.38 -0.25 1.04
N ASP A 33 20.62 -1.52 1.38
CA ASP A 33 20.14 -2.67 0.60
C ASP A 33 18.61 -2.69 0.52
N VAL A 34 17.95 -2.34 1.62
CA VAL A 34 16.50 -2.24 1.70
C VAL A 34 15.96 -1.11 0.81
N MET A 35 16.57 0.08 0.87
CA MET A 35 16.15 1.21 0.02
C MET A 35 16.41 0.92 -1.46
N ALA A 36 17.51 0.25 -1.80
CA ALA A 36 17.79 -0.18 -3.18
C ALA A 36 16.76 -1.20 -3.68
N ALA A 37 16.39 -2.18 -2.84
CA ALA A 37 15.34 -3.15 -3.18
C ALA A 37 13.98 -2.48 -3.38
N GLN A 38 13.64 -1.47 -2.56
CA GLN A 38 12.41 -0.69 -2.74
C GLN A 38 12.39 0.04 -4.09
N GLY A 39 13.49 0.70 -4.46
CA GLY A 39 13.60 1.37 -5.76
C GLY A 39 13.41 0.40 -6.94
N MET A 40 13.94 -0.83 -6.83
CA MET A 40 13.71 -1.87 -7.83
C MET A 40 12.24 -2.30 -7.91
N VAL A 41 11.57 -2.48 -6.78
CA VAL A 41 10.15 -2.86 -6.75
C VAL A 41 9.28 -1.73 -7.30
N GLN A 42 9.58 -0.48 -6.95
CA GLN A 42 8.86 0.67 -7.49
C GLN A 42 8.97 0.76 -9.02
N SER A 43 10.13 0.44 -9.58
CA SER A 43 10.33 0.39 -11.04
C SER A 43 9.56 -0.74 -11.73
N LYS A 44 9.39 -1.90 -11.08
CA LYS A 44 8.75 -3.08 -11.68
C LYS A 44 7.26 -3.21 -11.41
N ALA A 45 6.81 -2.80 -10.22
CA ALA A 45 5.46 -3.00 -9.72
C ALA A 45 4.97 -1.78 -8.91
N PRO A 46 4.89 -0.59 -9.54
CA PRO A 46 4.59 0.66 -8.83
C PRO A 46 3.22 0.63 -8.14
N LEU A 47 2.18 0.10 -8.80
CA LEU A 47 0.83 0.02 -8.24
C LEU A 47 0.76 -0.91 -7.01
N GLY A 48 1.27 -2.13 -7.14
CA GLY A 48 1.26 -3.11 -6.05
C GLY A 48 2.05 -2.63 -4.83
N PHE A 49 3.18 -1.96 -5.07
CA PHE A 49 4.00 -1.39 -4.01
C PHE A 49 3.30 -0.21 -3.33
N ALA A 50 2.69 0.70 -4.09
CA ALA A 50 1.89 1.79 -3.55
C ALA A 50 0.73 1.30 -2.68
N LEU A 51 0.00 0.27 -3.15
CA LEU A 51 -1.08 -0.36 -2.37
C LEU A 51 -0.57 -0.87 -1.03
N PHE A 52 0.54 -1.58 -1.04
CA PHE A 52 1.14 -2.12 0.18
C PHE A 52 1.56 -0.99 1.15
N LEU A 53 2.30 0.02 0.65
CA LEU A 53 2.75 1.15 1.47
C LEU A 53 1.59 1.96 2.07
N ALA A 54 0.53 2.17 1.29
CA ALA A 54 -0.69 2.82 1.75
C ALA A 54 -1.39 1.99 2.83
N LYS A 55 -1.51 0.68 2.64
CA LYS A 55 -2.09 -0.24 3.63
C LYS A 55 -1.36 -0.22 4.98
N VAL A 56 -0.02 -0.13 4.97
CA VAL A 56 0.78 -0.08 6.20
C VAL A 56 0.94 1.33 6.78
N GLY A 57 0.31 2.35 6.17
CA GLY A 57 0.33 3.74 6.65
C GLY A 57 1.65 4.48 6.43
N VAL A 58 2.51 3.99 5.54
CA VAL A 58 3.79 4.65 5.20
C VAL A 58 3.60 5.74 4.15
N GLN A 59 2.69 5.51 3.20
CA GLN A 59 2.42 6.43 2.09
C GLN A 59 0.96 6.89 2.12
N ASP A 60 0.70 8.09 1.62
CA ASP A 60 -0.65 8.57 1.38
C ASP A 60 -1.42 7.63 0.42
N PRO A 61 -2.66 7.22 0.75
CA PRO A 61 -3.45 6.32 -0.07
C PRO A 61 -3.82 6.89 -1.44
N GLN A 62 -3.79 8.21 -1.64
CA GLN A 62 -4.19 8.87 -2.88
C GLN A 62 -3.45 8.32 -4.10
N PHE A 63 -2.14 8.12 -4.00
CA PHE A 63 -1.35 7.57 -5.11
C PHE A 63 -1.75 6.13 -5.46
N ALA A 64 -2.11 5.32 -4.46
CA ALA A 64 -2.60 3.96 -4.68
C ALA A 64 -4.02 3.96 -5.29
N ILE A 65 -4.88 4.87 -4.83
CA ILE A 65 -6.25 5.08 -5.35
C ILE A 65 -6.21 5.53 -6.81
N GLU A 66 -5.36 6.50 -7.17
CA GLU A 66 -5.18 6.95 -8.55
C GLU A 66 -4.65 5.83 -9.46
N GLY A 67 -3.68 5.06 -8.96
CA GLY A 67 -3.18 3.90 -9.68
C GLY A 67 -4.25 2.84 -9.93
N LEU A 68 -5.12 2.58 -8.94
CA LEU A 68 -6.28 1.69 -9.09
C LEU A 68 -7.33 2.26 -10.05
N LEU A 69 -7.56 3.57 -10.02
CA LEU A 69 -8.48 4.24 -10.95
C LEU A 69 -8.02 4.08 -12.39
N ASN A 70 -6.75 4.35 -12.67
CA ASN A 70 -6.16 4.16 -13.99
C ASN A 70 -6.25 2.69 -14.44
N HIS A 71 -5.99 1.77 -13.53
CA HIS A 71 -6.12 0.34 -13.81
C HIS A 71 -7.57 -0.07 -14.13
N ALA A 72 -8.54 0.41 -13.34
CA ALA A 72 -9.96 0.12 -13.53
C ALA A 72 -10.50 0.73 -14.83
N MET A 73 -10.04 1.93 -15.21
CA MET A 73 -10.40 2.58 -16.47
C MET A 73 -9.83 1.85 -17.70
N ALA A 74 -8.63 1.27 -17.56
CA ALA A 74 -7.98 0.47 -18.61
C ALA A 74 -8.53 -0.96 -18.70
N LEU A 75 -9.30 -1.43 -17.72
CA LEU A 75 -9.86 -2.77 -17.72
C LEU A 75 -10.98 -2.87 -18.77
N ASP A 76 -10.84 -3.79 -19.71
CA ASP A 76 -11.90 -4.10 -20.66
C ASP A 76 -12.97 -4.98 -20.00
N ASN A 77 -13.87 -4.34 -19.22
CA ASN A 77 -14.90 -5.04 -18.47
C ASN A 77 -16.24 -5.04 -19.23
N PRO A 78 -16.78 -6.21 -19.62
CA PRO A 78 -18.01 -6.28 -20.42
C PRO A 78 -19.26 -5.77 -19.69
N THR A 79 -19.24 -5.67 -18.36
CA THR A 79 -20.34 -5.11 -17.57
C THR A 79 -20.25 -3.59 -17.51
N LEU A 80 -19.06 -3.04 -17.26
CA LEU A 80 -18.86 -1.60 -17.26
C LEU A 80 -19.01 -1.00 -18.65
N ASN A 81 -18.63 -1.73 -19.70
CA ASN A 81 -18.78 -1.29 -21.09
C ASN A 81 -20.24 -1.16 -21.55
N LYS A 82 -21.21 -1.73 -20.82
CA LYS A 82 -22.65 -1.52 -21.08
C LYS A 82 -23.15 -0.16 -20.58
N LEU A 83 -22.41 0.48 -19.70
CA LEU A 83 -22.74 1.79 -19.13
C LEU A 83 -22.23 2.90 -20.05
N SER A 84 -22.88 4.06 -20.00
CA SER A 84 -22.35 5.26 -20.66
C SER A 84 -21.03 5.69 -20.01
N GLU A 85 -20.22 6.43 -20.76
CA GLU A 85 -18.96 6.98 -20.26
C GLU A 85 -19.18 7.85 -19.01
N GLU A 86 -20.21 8.70 -19.02
CA GLU A 86 -20.58 9.54 -17.87
C GLU A 86 -20.86 8.72 -16.62
N THR A 87 -21.65 7.64 -16.75
CA THR A 87 -21.96 6.75 -15.62
C THR A 87 -20.73 6.00 -15.14
N ARG A 88 -19.83 5.57 -16.05
CA ARG A 88 -18.56 4.94 -15.68
C ARG A 88 -17.68 5.89 -14.87
N LEU A 89 -17.54 7.13 -15.31
CA LEU A 89 -16.73 8.15 -14.62
C LEU A 89 -17.27 8.48 -13.23
N GLN A 90 -18.58 8.34 -13.00
CA GLN A 90 -19.17 8.49 -11.68
C GLN A 90 -18.97 7.26 -10.79
N ILE A 91 -19.15 6.05 -11.32
CA ILE A 91 -19.19 4.81 -10.51
C ILE A 91 -17.80 4.26 -10.19
N ILE A 92 -16.87 4.30 -11.15
CA ILE A 92 -15.55 3.68 -11.00
C ILE A 92 -14.77 4.26 -9.80
N PRO A 93 -14.75 5.57 -9.55
CA PRO A 93 -14.11 6.13 -8.35
C PRO A 93 -14.66 5.53 -7.04
N TYR A 94 -15.98 5.31 -6.94
CA TYR A 94 -16.56 4.66 -5.76
C TYR A 94 -16.07 3.23 -5.64
N LEU A 95 -16.17 2.43 -6.72
CA LEU A 95 -15.69 1.04 -6.71
C LEU A 95 -14.24 0.91 -6.29
N VAL A 96 -13.37 1.81 -6.79
CA VAL A 96 -11.95 1.85 -6.45
C VAL A 96 -11.74 2.15 -4.96
N ASN A 97 -12.46 3.13 -4.40
CA ASN A 97 -12.37 3.44 -2.98
C ASN A 97 -12.84 2.26 -2.11
N PHE A 98 -13.92 1.59 -2.50
CA PHE A 98 -14.40 0.39 -1.80
C PHE A 98 -13.38 -0.76 -1.89
N ALA A 99 -12.81 -1.01 -3.07
CA ALA A 99 -11.80 -2.04 -3.27
C ALA A 99 -10.53 -1.78 -2.45
N PHE A 100 -10.05 -0.53 -2.41
CA PHE A 100 -8.92 -0.15 -1.57
C PHE A 100 -9.23 -0.31 -0.08
N ALA A 101 -10.43 0.11 0.34
CA ALA A 101 -10.87 0.00 1.71
C ALA A 101 -10.99 -1.48 2.16
N ASP A 102 -11.44 -2.36 1.27
CA ASP A 102 -11.52 -3.80 1.55
C ASP A 102 -10.11 -4.41 1.65
N TYR A 103 -9.22 -4.09 0.71
CA TYR A 103 -7.82 -4.55 0.72
C TYR A 103 -7.01 -4.09 1.95
N SER A 104 -7.22 -2.85 2.39
CA SER A 104 -6.45 -2.22 3.47
C SER A 104 -6.96 -2.59 4.87
N ARG A 105 -8.23 -2.97 5.01
CA ARG A 105 -8.78 -3.41 6.29
C ARG A 105 -8.25 -4.78 6.68
N SER A 106 -7.96 -4.93 7.97
CA SER A 106 -7.73 -6.22 8.61
C SER A 106 -9.05 -6.81 9.10
N ALA A 107 -9.08 -8.10 9.44
CA ALA A 107 -10.24 -8.73 10.08
C ALA A 107 -10.65 -8.06 11.42
N ALA A 108 -9.75 -7.29 12.05
CA ALA A 108 -10.01 -6.53 13.26
C ALA A 108 -10.39 -5.06 13.00
N SER A 109 -10.39 -4.61 11.75
CA SER A 109 -10.66 -3.22 11.39
C SER A 109 -12.14 -2.89 11.58
N LYS A 110 -12.44 -2.17 12.67
CA LYS A 110 -13.78 -1.66 12.96
C LYS A 110 -13.99 -0.35 12.20
N ALA A 111 -14.94 -0.34 11.27
CA ALA A 111 -15.47 0.92 10.73
C ALA A 111 -16.44 1.50 11.76
N ARG A 112 -16.18 2.70 12.26
CA ARG A 112 -17.15 3.40 13.09
C ARG A 112 -18.27 3.87 12.17
N CYS A 113 -19.50 3.41 12.38
CA CYS A 113 -20.63 3.88 11.57
C CYS A 113 -20.80 5.39 11.79
N GLU A 114 -20.86 6.20 10.73
CA GLU A 114 -21.05 7.65 10.93
C GLU A 114 -22.45 7.99 11.45
N HIS A 115 -23.43 7.11 11.23
CA HIS A 115 -24.79 7.28 11.72
C HIS A 115 -24.99 6.86 13.19
N CYS A 116 -24.34 5.78 13.65
CA CYS A 116 -24.51 5.26 15.01
C CYS A 116 -23.24 5.25 15.85
N ALA A 117 -22.13 5.74 15.31
CA ALA A 117 -20.82 5.78 15.94
C ALA A 117 -20.26 4.41 16.37
N GLY A 118 -20.65 3.34 15.66
CA GLY A 118 -20.34 1.95 16.02
C GLY A 118 -21.49 1.36 16.79
#